data_AF-A0A941JH52-F1
#
_entry.id   AF-A0A941JH52-F1
#
_cell.length_a   1.000
_cell.length_b   1.000
_cell.length_c   1.000
_cell.angle_alpha   90.00
_cell.angle_beta   90.00
_cell.angle_gamma   90.00
#
_symmetry.space_group_name_H-M   'P 1'
#
loop_
_entity.id
_entity.type
_entity.pdbx_description
1 polymer ?
#
loop_
_entity_poly.entity_id
_entity_poly.type
_entity_poly.pdbx_seq_one_letter_code
_entity_poly.pdbx_strand_id
1 'polypeptide(L)'
;MANRSYLYSLSNRPAAYADRPETISGLSEWPYDVPFMYRLLMSGDPQPCASLVSDGMEDEEPGSKTRLYAISGVFEPGYARVRRFADIVRAAVAQAPAPAPGSTTAASASGASQPASFMDRVKQMFSPQADAAPTPVPASPAAPASDQLLAALDETLAFLDAHRDSHLLLETIELDIMSHAGEAELKACVDAEIARCRRAGAALDALPANVDEAARALRTAVAEPAAEPLDAFHGLRLDNDFDSTRSGATEHPLGLYWSDVLYFELFNRSQFEAHLRQG
;
A
#
# COMPACT_ATOMS: atom_id res chain seq x y z
N MET A 1 -14.42 7.96 -9.79
CA MET A 1 -13.17 7.94 -9.03
C MET A 1 -13.13 6.71 -8.14
N ALA A 2 -12.04 5.96 -8.19
CA ALA A 2 -11.87 4.71 -7.46
C ALA A 2 -11.24 4.90 -6.07
N ASN A 3 -10.88 6.16 -5.73
CA ASN A 3 -10.26 6.60 -4.48
C ASN A 3 -8.99 5.82 -4.16
N ARG A 4 -7.99 5.91 -5.04
CA ARG A 4 -6.75 5.15 -4.92
C ARG A 4 -5.53 6.04 -4.99
N SER A 5 -4.44 5.56 -4.41
CA SER A 5 -3.10 5.97 -4.80
C SER A 5 -2.59 5.10 -5.94
N TYR A 6 -1.78 5.66 -6.83
CA TYR A 6 -1.18 4.94 -7.97
C TYR A 6 0.32 5.18 -8.01
N LEU A 7 1.08 4.13 -8.24
CA LEU A 7 2.53 4.16 -8.30
C LEU A 7 3.01 3.71 -9.68
N TYR A 8 3.92 4.47 -10.26
CA TYR A 8 4.49 4.22 -11.59
C TYR A 8 6.02 4.35 -11.56
N SER A 9 6.70 3.71 -12.50
CA SER A 9 8.11 3.99 -12.84
C SER A 9 8.21 4.71 -14.18
N LEU A 10 9.01 5.77 -14.24
CA LEU A 10 9.10 6.70 -15.37
C LEU A 10 10.55 6.98 -15.80
N SER A 11 10.74 7.31 -17.09
CA SER A 11 12.03 7.80 -17.60
C SER A 11 12.47 9.17 -17.06
N ASN A 12 11.53 10.04 -16.72
CA ASN A 12 11.79 11.41 -16.24
C ASN A 12 10.81 11.82 -15.16
N ARG A 13 11.14 12.92 -14.47
CA ARG A 13 10.23 13.65 -13.57
C ARG A 13 9.40 14.66 -14.39
N PRO A 14 8.07 14.54 -14.44
CA PRO A 14 7.24 15.46 -15.23
C PRO A 14 7.21 16.87 -14.64
N ALA A 15 7.53 17.89 -15.45
CA ALA A 15 7.40 19.30 -15.06
C ALA A 15 6.01 19.89 -15.35
N ALA A 16 5.27 19.30 -16.27
CA ALA A 16 3.92 19.69 -16.67
C ALA A 16 3.15 18.47 -17.20
N TYR A 17 1.82 18.54 -17.29
CA TYR A 17 0.98 17.45 -17.82
C TYR A 17 1.40 16.96 -19.21
N ALA A 18 1.83 17.88 -20.09
CA ALA A 18 2.31 17.56 -21.43
C ALA A 18 3.76 17.05 -21.47
N ASP A 19 4.53 17.17 -20.38
CA ASP A 19 5.90 16.66 -20.27
C ASP A 19 5.90 15.16 -20.00
N ARG A 20 5.40 14.42 -20.99
CA ARG A 20 5.19 12.97 -20.90
C ARG A 20 6.52 12.22 -20.94
N PRO A 21 6.68 11.19 -20.10
CA PRO A 21 7.81 10.26 -20.17
C PRO A 21 7.86 9.45 -21.46
N GLU A 22 9.07 9.07 -21.87
CA GLU A 22 9.27 8.14 -22.99
C GLU A 22 8.81 6.73 -22.61
N THR A 23 9.09 6.32 -21.37
CA THR A 23 8.69 5.04 -20.79
C THR A 23 7.91 5.27 -19.50
N ILE A 24 6.85 4.49 -19.35
CA ILE A 24 6.00 4.42 -18.18
C ILE A 24 5.69 2.95 -17.92
N SER A 25 5.86 2.51 -16.68
CA SER A 25 5.32 1.24 -16.19
C SER A 25 4.41 1.51 -15.00
N GLY A 26 3.20 0.95 -15.00
CA GLY A 26 2.43 0.82 -13.76
C GLY A 26 3.21 -0.06 -12.78
N LEU A 27 3.12 0.23 -11.48
CA LEU A 27 3.73 -0.61 -10.45
C LEU A 27 2.69 -1.18 -9.50
N SER A 28 1.80 -0.32 -8.98
CA SER A 28 0.78 -0.74 -8.04
C SER A 28 -0.27 0.36 -7.86
N GLU A 29 -1.43 -0.03 -7.33
CA GLU A 29 -2.47 0.88 -6.88
C GLU A 29 -3.05 0.41 -5.55
N TRP A 30 -3.43 1.36 -4.69
CA TRP A 30 -3.96 1.05 -3.37
C TRP A 30 -5.20 1.87 -3.01
N PRO A 31 -6.31 1.24 -2.59
CA PRO A 31 -7.52 1.96 -2.25
C PRO A 31 -7.41 2.66 -0.89
N TYR A 32 -7.89 3.90 -0.84
CA TYR A 32 -8.10 4.73 0.35
C TYR A 32 -6.87 5.08 1.21
N ASP A 33 -5.66 4.64 0.83
CA ASP A 33 -4.43 4.91 1.57
C ASP A 33 -3.20 4.92 0.64
N VAL A 34 -2.07 5.40 1.16
CA VAL A 34 -0.73 5.23 0.60
C VAL A 34 0.03 4.25 1.51
N PRO A 35 0.27 3.01 1.09
CA PRO A 35 0.89 2.01 1.96
C PRO A 35 2.38 2.29 2.25
N PHE A 36 2.93 1.63 3.27
CA PHE A 36 4.30 1.88 3.72
C PHE A 36 5.36 1.67 2.63
N MET A 37 5.23 0.63 1.80
CA MET A 37 6.21 0.32 0.77
C MET A 37 6.28 1.41 -0.31
N TYR A 38 5.15 2.06 -0.63
CA TYR A 38 5.16 3.20 -1.55
C TYR A 38 5.94 4.36 -0.95
N ARG A 39 5.67 4.71 0.31
CA ARG A 39 6.38 5.79 1.03
C ARG A 39 7.88 5.51 1.13
N LEU A 40 8.26 4.27 1.41
CA LEU A 40 9.65 3.86 1.50
C LEU A 40 10.34 3.95 0.13
N LEU A 41 9.69 3.49 -0.94
CA LEU A 41 10.22 3.58 -2.30
C LEU A 41 10.33 5.05 -2.76
N MET A 42 9.35 5.89 -2.46
CA MET A 42 9.37 7.33 -2.79
C MET A 42 10.37 8.14 -1.95
N SER A 43 10.91 7.59 -0.86
CA SER A 43 11.83 8.30 0.03
C SER A 43 13.18 8.69 -0.61
N GLY A 44 13.49 8.17 -1.79
CA GLY A 44 14.68 8.49 -2.57
C GLY A 44 14.57 9.85 -3.28
N ASP A 45 14.66 10.97 -2.57
CA ASP A 45 14.44 12.33 -3.09
C ASP A 45 12.99 12.62 -3.53
N PRO A 46 12.00 12.58 -2.60
CA PRO A 46 10.63 12.94 -2.91
C PRO A 46 10.48 14.45 -3.13
N GLN A 47 9.90 14.81 -4.27
CA GLN A 47 9.64 16.17 -4.71
C GLN A 47 8.26 16.28 -5.38
N PRO A 48 7.59 17.46 -5.30
CA PRO A 48 6.37 17.68 -6.05
C PRO A 48 6.68 17.70 -7.56
N CYS A 49 5.75 17.19 -8.36
CA CYS A 49 5.81 17.21 -9.81
C CYS A 49 4.38 17.38 -10.38
N ALA A 50 4.25 17.50 -11.69
CA ALA A 50 2.93 17.57 -12.32
C ALA A 50 2.23 16.21 -12.27
N SER A 51 0.93 16.20 -11.97
CA SER A 51 0.12 15.00 -12.17
C SER A 51 0.05 14.67 -13.67
N LEU A 52 0.09 13.38 -13.98
CA LEU A 52 -0.07 12.83 -15.32
C LEU A 52 -1.47 12.27 -15.55
N VAL A 53 -2.29 12.15 -14.50
CA VAL A 53 -3.68 11.67 -14.56
C VAL A 53 -4.58 12.70 -15.25
N SER A 54 -4.47 13.98 -14.88
CA SER A 54 -5.26 15.06 -15.47
C SER A 54 -4.50 16.40 -15.52
N ASP A 55 -4.87 17.26 -16.46
CA ASP A 55 -4.33 18.61 -16.64
C ASP A 55 -5.06 19.69 -15.81
N GLY A 56 -6.08 19.28 -15.06
CA GLY A 56 -6.90 20.11 -14.18
C GLY A 56 -8.20 19.43 -13.78
N MET A 57 -9.14 20.17 -13.18
CA MET A 57 -10.47 19.65 -12.89
C MET A 57 -11.33 19.67 -14.17
N GLU A 58 -12.24 18.71 -14.30
CA GLU A 58 -13.02 18.52 -15.54
C GLU A 58 -13.92 19.72 -15.88
N ASP A 59 -14.46 20.40 -14.87
CA ASP A 59 -15.42 21.50 -15.04
C ASP A 59 -14.77 22.88 -15.24
N GLU A 60 -13.45 22.94 -15.44
CA GLU A 60 -12.70 24.20 -15.53
C GLU A 60 -12.45 24.65 -16.98
N GLU A 61 -12.58 25.96 -17.20
CA GLU A 61 -12.31 26.58 -18.50
C GLU A 61 -10.85 26.39 -18.94
N PRO A 62 -10.61 26.16 -20.24
CA PRO A 62 -9.26 26.09 -20.79
C PRO A 62 -8.44 27.35 -20.47
N GLY A 63 -7.27 27.16 -19.86
CA GLY A 63 -6.36 28.26 -19.49
C GLY A 63 -6.51 28.79 -18.06
N SER A 64 -7.52 28.33 -17.31
CA SER A 64 -7.69 28.62 -15.88
C SER A 64 -7.81 27.35 -15.02
N LYS A 65 -7.32 26.22 -15.54
CA LYS A 65 -7.34 24.94 -14.84
C LYS A 65 -6.50 24.97 -13.56
N THR A 66 -7.05 24.44 -12.49
CA THR A 66 -6.39 24.16 -11.23
C THR A 66 -5.22 23.21 -11.48
N ARG A 67 -4.04 23.57 -10.97
CA ARG A 67 -2.88 22.70 -11.13
C ARG A 67 -3.00 21.50 -10.21
N LEU A 68 -2.81 20.31 -10.78
CA LEU A 68 -2.78 19.07 -10.04
C LEU A 68 -1.33 18.60 -9.87
N TYR A 69 -1.03 18.15 -8.67
CA TYR A 69 0.32 17.77 -8.26
C TYR A 69 0.37 16.28 -7.96
N ALA A 70 1.52 15.68 -8.26
CA ALA A 70 1.90 14.34 -7.86
C ALA A 70 3.26 14.39 -7.16
N ILE A 71 3.75 13.25 -6.70
CA ILE A 71 5.05 13.13 -6.05
C ILE A 71 5.98 12.33 -6.96
N SER A 72 7.19 12.84 -7.19
CA SER A 72 8.24 12.10 -7.87
C SER A 72 9.39 11.78 -6.94
N GLY A 73 9.96 10.59 -7.08
CA GLY A 73 11.19 10.15 -6.42
C GLY A 73 12.19 9.62 -7.43
N VAL A 74 13.46 9.53 -7.06
CA VAL A 74 14.48 8.76 -7.79
C VAL A 74 14.34 7.30 -7.38
N PHE A 75 14.28 6.41 -8.38
CA PHE A 75 13.97 5.00 -8.13
C PHE A 75 15.01 4.33 -7.23
N GLU A 76 16.30 4.48 -7.56
CA GLU A 76 17.33 3.62 -6.99
C GLU A 76 17.57 3.79 -5.48
N PRO A 77 17.64 5.02 -4.93
CA PRO A 77 17.80 5.18 -3.48
C PRO A 77 16.61 4.60 -2.70
N GLY A 78 15.39 4.74 -3.21
CA GLY A 78 14.20 4.13 -2.65
C GLY A 78 14.24 2.61 -2.70
N TYR A 79 14.60 2.06 -3.86
CA TYR A 79 14.70 0.60 -4.06
C TYR A 79 15.79 -0.03 -3.19
N ALA A 80 16.92 0.65 -2.99
CA ALA A 80 17.95 0.22 -2.04
C ALA A 80 17.42 0.13 -0.60
N ARG A 81 16.57 1.07 -0.19
CA ARG A 81 15.89 1.02 1.12
C ARG A 81 14.90 -0.13 1.21
N VAL A 82 14.11 -0.38 0.16
CA VAL A 82 13.18 -1.53 0.11
C VAL A 82 13.94 -2.86 0.26
N ARG A 83 15.07 -3.05 -0.44
CA ARG A 83 15.92 -4.24 -0.29
C ARG A 83 16.41 -4.42 1.14
N ARG A 84 16.94 -3.35 1.75
CA ARG A 84 17.39 -3.39 3.15
C ARG A 84 16.25 -3.71 4.11
N PHE A 85 15.07 -3.13 3.90
CA PHE A 85 13.88 -3.43 4.71
C PHE A 85 13.48 -4.91 4.60
N ALA A 86 13.46 -5.47 3.40
CA ALA A 86 13.15 -6.89 3.20
C ALA A 86 14.13 -7.81 3.95
N ASP A 87 15.43 -7.52 3.93
CA ASP A 87 16.44 -8.28 4.70
C ASP A 87 16.20 -8.21 6.21
N ILE A 88 15.85 -7.02 6.72
CA ILE A 88 15.52 -6.81 8.13
C ILE A 88 14.24 -7.57 8.51
N VAL A 89 13.22 -7.57 7.66
CA VAL A 89 11.96 -8.30 7.92
C VAL A 89 12.19 -9.81 7.92
N ARG A 90 12.99 -10.35 6.99
CA ARG A 90 13.39 -11.76 6.99
C ARG A 90 14.05 -12.16 8.30
N ALA A 91 15.00 -11.35 8.79
CA ALA A 91 15.63 -11.59 10.08
C ALA A 91 14.65 -11.43 11.25
N ALA A 92 13.72 -10.46 11.18
CA ALA A 92 12.71 -10.24 12.21
C ALA A 92 11.77 -11.44 12.36
N VAL A 93 11.31 -12.01 11.24
CA VAL A 93 10.49 -13.23 11.19
C VAL A 93 11.27 -14.45 11.68
N ALA A 94 12.52 -14.63 11.25
CA ALA A 94 13.35 -15.76 11.67
C ALA A 94 13.68 -15.78 13.18
N GLN A 95 13.77 -14.60 13.79
CA GLN A 95 14.00 -14.43 15.23
C GLN A 95 12.71 -14.45 16.06
N ALA A 96 11.53 -14.51 15.43
CA ALA A 96 10.26 -14.54 16.15
C ALA A 96 10.19 -15.82 17.01
N PRO A 97 9.72 -15.73 18.27
CA PRO A 97 9.54 -16.92 19.09
C PRO A 97 8.62 -17.91 18.38
N ALA A 98 9.01 -19.18 18.34
CA ALA A 98 8.12 -20.23 17.84
C ALA A 98 6.81 -20.19 18.64
N PRO A 99 5.64 -20.31 17.97
CA PRO A 99 4.38 -20.35 18.69
C PRO A 99 4.45 -21.51 19.70
N ALA A 100 4.19 -21.20 20.97
CA ALA A 100 4.20 -22.21 22.01
C ALA A 100 3.22 -23.33 21.62
N PRO A 101 3.63 -24.62 21.69
CA PRO A 101 2.72 -25.73 21.41
C PRO A 101 1.62 -25.72 22.47
N GLY A 102 0.47 -25.12 22.17
CA GLY A 102 -0.68 -25.12 23.08
C GLY A 102 -1.69 -23.97 22.97
N SER A 103 -1.43 -22.87 22.24
CA SER A 103 -2.43 -21.82 22.09
C SER A 103 -3.33 -22.06 20.87
N THR A 104 -4.03 -23.18 20.84
CA THR A 104 -5.36 -23.20 20.23
C THR A 104 -6.27 -22.37 21.12
N THR A 105 -6.37 -21.07 20.85
CA THR A 105 -7.60 -20.33 21.14
C THR A 105 -8.67 -20.92 20.22
N ALA A 106 -9.18 -22.10 20.60
CA ALA A 106 -10.56 -22.41 20.33
C ALA A 106 -11.34 -21.23 20.91
N ALA A 107 -11.95 -20.43 20.02
CA ALA A 107 -12.98 -19.49 20.41
C ALA A 107 -14.04 -20.31 21.16
N SER A 108 -13.92 -20.35 22.48
CA SER A 108 -14.99 -20.76 23.36
C SER A 108 -16.08 -19.73 23.14
N ALA A 109 -17.04 -20.09 22.31
CA ALA A 109 -18.35 -19.44 22.28
C ALA A 109 -18.90 -19.53 23.71
N SER A 110 -18.66 -18.48 24.49
CA SER A 110 -19.41 -18.23 25.70
C SER A 110 -20.85 -17.98 25.26
N GLY A 111 -21.64 -19.05 25.28
CA GLY A 111 -23.08 -19.00 25.14
C GLY A 111 -23.67 -18.19 26.28
N ALA A 112 -23.73 -16.87 26.11
CA ALA A 112 -24.68 -16.04 26.81
C ALA A 112 -26.02 -16.26 26.12
N SER A 113 -26.81 -17.17 26.68
CA SER A 113 -28.20 -17.43 26.32
C SER A 113 -29.02 -16.14 26.41
N GLN A 114 -29.27 -15.50 25.27
CA GLN A 114 -30.34 -14.51 25.14
C GLN A 114 -31.68 -15.25 24.99
N PRO A 115 -32.75 -14.83 25.69
CA PRO A 115 -34.06 -15.43 25.52
C PRO A 115 -34.60 -15.09 24.13
N ALA A 116 -34.82 -16.14 23.32
CA ALA A 116 -35.43 -16.04 22.01
C ALA A 116 -36.75 -15.25 22.06
N SER A 117 -36.84 -14.20 21.24
CA SER A 117 -38.05 -13.41 21.07
C SER A 117 -39.15 -14.26 20.44
N PHE A 118 -40.39 -14.03 20.87
CA PHE A 118 -41.61 -14.73 20.41
C PHE A 118 -41.77 -14.71 18.88
N MET A 119 -41.17 -13.73 18.18
CA MET A 119 -41.17 -13.63 16.72
C MET A 119 -40.25 -14.65 16.00
N ASP A 120 -39.22 -15.19 16.66
CA ASP A 120 -38.32 -16.18 16.04
C ASP A 120 -38.94 -17.58 16.01
N ARG A 121 -39.85 -17.88 16.95
CA ARG A 121 -40.59 -19.16 16.99
C ARG A 121 -41.66 -19.27 15.91
N VAL A 122 -42.18 -18.15 15.40
CA VAL A 122 -43.20 -18.14 14.34
C VAL A 122 -42.56 -18.32 12.95
N LYS A 123 -41.31 -17.86 12.77
CA LYS A 123 -40.57 -18.04 11.50
C LYS A 123 -40.06 -19.47 11.28
N GLN A 124 -39.81 -20.23 12.35
CA GLN A 124 -39.38 -21.63 12.25
C GLN A 124 -40.49 -22.62 11.83
N MET A 125 -41.76 -22.20 11.79
CA MET A 125 -42.87 -23.08 11.39
C MET A 125 -43.17 -23.09 9.88
N PHE A 126 -42.47 -22.30 9.05
CA PHE A 126 -42.76 -22.18 7.62
C PHE A 126 -41.50 -22.10 6.74
N SER A 127 -40.56 -23.02 6.89
CA SER A 127 -39.47 -23.17 5.90
C SER A 127 -39.20 -24.64 5.60
N PRO A 128 -39.18 -25.04 4.30
CA PRO A 128 -38.93 -26.42 3.90
C PRO A 128 -37.44 -26.78 4.04
N GLN A 129 -37.22 -28.03 4.42
CA GLN A 129 -35.93 -28.68 4.69
C GLN A 129 -35.09 -28.79 3.41
N ALA A 130 -33.91 -28.17 3.38
CA ALA A 130 -32.93 -28.32 2.31
C ALA A 130 -31.84 -29.33 2.70
N ASP A 131 -31.39 -30.06 1.67
CA ASP A 131 -30.58 -31.28 1.67
C ASP A 131 -29.23 -31.24 2.39
N ALA A 132 -28.76 -32.46 2.69
CA ALA A 132 -27.54 -32.83 3.39
C ALA A 132 -26.28 -32.10 2.91
N ALA A 133 -25.48 -31.65 3.88
CA ALA A 133 -24.19 -31.00 3.68
C ALA A 133 -23.11 -32.00 3.17
N PRO A 134 -22.19 -31.55 2.28
CA PRO A 134 -21.05 -32.35 1.85
C PRO A 134 -20.00 -32.52 2.97
N THR A 135 -19.33 -33.66 2.95
CA THR A 135 -18.27 -34.09 3.86
C THR A 135 -17.07 -33.12 3.84
N PRO A 136 -16.48 -32.76 5.00
CA PRO A 136 -15.36 -31.84 5.06
C PRO A 136 -14.07 -32.48 4.54
N VAL A 137 -13.43 -31.80 3.59
CA VAL A 137 -12.07 -32.10 3.12
C VAL A 137 -11.07 -31.79 4.24
N PRO A 138 -10.05 -32.63 4.50
CA PRO A 138 -9.05 -32.34 5.54
C PRO A 138 -8.34 -31.02 5.24
N ALA A 139 -8.25 -30.17 6.26
CA ALA A 139 -7.58 -28.89 6.19
C ALA A 139 -6.10 -29.07 5.79
N SER A 140 -5.65 -28.26 4.83
CA SER A 140 -4.22 -28.15 4.53
C SER A 140 -3.46 -27.72 5.78
N PRO A 141 -2.23 -28.21 6.00
CA PRO A 141 -1.42 -27.78 7.14
C PRO A 141 -1.31 -26.26 7.15
N ALA A 142 -1.53 -25.64 8.31
CA ALA A 142 -1.42 -24.20 8.47
C ALA A 142 -0.02 -23.76 8.06
N ALA A 143 0.07 -22.88 7.06
CA ALA A 143 1.32 -22.24 6.71
C ALA A 143 1.89 -21.52 7.94
N PRO A 144 3.21 -21.48 8.12
CA PRO A 144 3.86 -20.63 9.12
C PRO A 144 3.30 -19.21 9.08
N ALA A 145 3.25 -18.56 10.24
CA ALA A 145 2.53 -17.30 10.45
C ALA A 145 2.99 -16.12 9.56
N SER A 146 4.12 -16.25 8.85
CA SER A 146 4.70 -15.20 8.02
C SER A 146 5.21 -15.68 6.64
N ASP A 147 4.93 -16.92 6.22
CA ASP A 147 5.44 -17.45 4.93
C ASP A 147 4.93 -16.64 3.73
N GLN A 148 3.68 -16.15 3.79
CA GLN A 148 3.11 -15.33 2.72
C GLN A 148 3.77 -13.96 2.67
N LEU A 149 4.10 -13.38 3.82
CA LEU A 149 4.84 -12.12 3.90
C LEU A 149 6.21 -12.25 3.23
N LEU A 150 6.97 -13.32 3.52
CA LEU A 150 8.29 -13.51 2.95
C LEU A 150 8.22 -13.72 1.44
N ALA A 151 7.26 -14.52 0.96
CA ALA A 151 7.02 -14.70 -0.47
C ALA A 151 6.64 -13.38 -1.16
N ALA A 152 5.77 -12.58 -0.55
CA ALA A 152 5.36 -11.28 -1.09
C ALA A 152 6.54 -10.28 -1.15
N LEU A 153 7.49 -10.34 -0.20
CA LEU A 153 8.71 -9.54 -0.26
C LEU A 153 9.62 -9.98 -1.42
N ASP A 154 9.77 -11.29 -1.65
CA ASP A 154 10.55 -11.80 -2.79
C ASP A 154 9.92 -11.38 -4.12
N GLU A 155 8.59 -11.50 -4.23
CA GLU A 155 7.83 -11.03 -5.40
C GLU A 155 7.97 -9.51 -5.59
N THR A 156 7.88 -8.73 -4.52
CA THR A 156 8.09 -7.27 -4.53
C THR A 156 9.45 -6.92 -5.15
N LEU A 157 10.53 -7.56 -4.69
CA LEU A 157 11.87 -7.26 -5.19
C LEU A 157 12.03 -7.64 -6.66
N ALA A 158 11.54 -8.82 -7.06
CA ALA A 158 11.59 -9.28 -8.43
C ALA A 158 10.77 -8.40 -9.38
N PHE A 159 9.56 -8.00 -8.95
CA PHE A 159 8.68 -7.14 -9.72
C PHE A 159 9.29 -5.75 -9.92
N LEU A 160 9.79 -5.14 -8.85
CA LEU A 160 10.42 -3.82 -8.91
C LEU A 160 11.67 -3.82 -9.79
N ASP A 161 12.49 -4.87 -9.73
CA ASP A 161 13.65 -5.01 -10.63
C ASP A 161 13.24 -5.11 -12.10
N ALA A 162 12.15 -5.84 -12.41
CA ALA A 162 11.67 -6.02 -13.77
C ALA A 162 11.05 -4.74 -14.38
N HIS A 163 10.48 -3.86 -13.55
CA HIS A 163 9.77 -2.65 -13.98
C HIS A 163 10.50 -1.35 -13.63
N ARG A 164 11.81 -1.46 -13.39
CA ARG A 164 12.65 -0.35 -12.97
C ARG A 164 12.92 0.66 -14.08
N ASP A 165 12.81 1.94 -13.74
CA ASP A 165 13.29 3.07 -14.52
C ASP A 165 14.00 4.09 -13.61
N SER A 166 14.27 5.28 -14.12
CA SER A 166 15.06 6.33 -13.47
C SER A 166 14.29 7.00 -12.33
N HIS A 167 12.98 7.18 -12.51
CA HIS A 167 12.11 7.90 -11.60
C HIS A 167 10.90 7.07 -11.21
N LEU A 168 10.26 7.53 -10.14
CA LEU A 168 8.96 7.08 -9.68
C LEU A 168 7.96 8.24 -9.74
N LEU A 169 6.69 7.90 -9.87
CA LEU A 169 5.57 8.80 -9.73
C LEU A 169 4.53 8.18 -8.80
N LEU A 170 4.16 8.91 -7.76
CA LEU A 170 3.06 8.58 -6.87
C LEU A 170 1.95 9.62 -7.05
N GLU A 171 0.82 9.16 -7.58
CA GLU A 171 -0.40 9.94 -7.70
C GLU A 171 -1.28 9.69 -6.47
N THR A 172 -1.60 10.76 -5.74
CA THR A 172 -2.55 10.74 -4.60
C THR A 172 -3.83 11.49 -4.91
N ILE A 173 -3.97 12.03 -6.12
CA ILE A 173 -4.97 13.05 -6.43
C ILE A 173 -6.40 12.59 -6.16
N GLU A 174 -6.74 11.34 -6.47
CA GLU A 174 -8.07 10.79 -6.17
C GLU A 174 -8.39 10.73 -4.67
N LEU A 175 -7.37 10.60 -3.81
CA LEU A 175 -7.56 10.64 -2.36
C LEU A 175 -7.83 12.08 -1.89
N ASP A 176 -7.12 13.04 -2.48
CA ASP A 176 -7.11 14.43 -2.02
C ASP A 176 -8.36 15.21 -2.48
N ILE A 177 -8.79 15.02 -3.73
CA ILE A 177 -9.94 15.74 -4.31
C ILE A 177 -11.29 15.35 -3.71
N MET A 178 -11.34 14.29 -2.91
CA MET A 178 -12.52 13.97 -2.11
C MET A 178 -12.80 15.00 -1.01
N SER A 179 -11.74 15.58 -0.45
CA SER A 179 -11.81 16.45 0.73
C SER A 179 -11.49 17.90 0.41
N HIS A 180 -10.82 18.14 -0.71
CA HIS A 180 -10.28 19.44 -1.08
C HIS A 180 -10.56 19.74 -2.55
N ALA A 181 -10.73 21.01 -2.88
CA ALA A 181 -10.90 21.47 -4.26
C ALA A 181 -9.95 22.62 -4.61
N GLY A 182 -9.37 23.29 -3.62
CA GLY A 182 -8.45 24.41 -3.85
C GLY A 182 -7.04 23.93 -4.16
N GLU A 183 -6.40 24.54 -5.16
CA GLU A 183 -5.01 24.24 -5.54
C GLU A 183 -4.05 24.22 -4.34
N ALA A 184 -4.16 25.22 -3.45
CA ALA A 184 -3.31 25.34 -2.28
C ALA A 184 -3.50 24.18 -1.27
N GLU A 185 -4.74 23.70 -1.12
CA GLU A 185 -5.06 22.58 -0.23
C GLU A 185 -4.55 21.26 -0.81
N LEU A 186 -4.77 21.03 -2.11
CA LEU A 186 -4.26 19.86 -2.83
C LEU A 186 -2.73 19.82 -2.78
N LYS A 187 -2.07 20.97 -2.98
CA LYS A 187 -0.61 21.06 -2.82
C LYS A 187 -0.17 20.76 -1.39
N ALA A 188 -0.91 21.23 -0.38
CA ALA A 188 -0.60 20.92 1.01
C ALA A 188 -0.71 19.42 1.34
N CYS A 189 -1.67 18.71 0.73
CA CYS A 189 -1.75 17.25 0.83
C CYS A 189 -0.50 16.56 0.25
N VAL A 190 -0.06 16.99 -0.94
CA VAL A 190 1.17 16.49 -1.57
C VAL A 190 2.40 16.77 -0.69
N ASP A 191 2.54 17.99 -0.15
CA ASP A 191 3.65 18.34 0.73
C ASP A 191 3.64 17.49 2.03
N ALA A 192 2.46 17.18 2.57
CA ALA A 192 2.30 16.31 3.73
C ALA A 192 2.68 14.85 3.44
N GLU A 193 2.30 14.32 2.28
CA GLU A 193 2.66 12.96 1.89
C GLU A 193 4.16 12.85 1.54
N ILE A 194 4.77 13.89 0.96
CA ILE A 194 6.22 13.98 0.81
C ILE A 194 6.92 13.89 2.17
N ALA A 195 6.39 14.56 3.20
CA ALA A 195 6.93 14.46 4.56
C ALA A 195 6.81 13.02 5.12
N ARG A 196 5.72 12.31 4.84
CA ARG A 196 5.57 10.88 5.20
C ARG A 196 6.57 10.00 4.48
N CYS A 197 6.82 10.22 3.18
CA CYS A 197 7.85 9.50 2.42
C CYS A 197 9.26 9.72 3.02
N ARG A 198 9.60 10.98 3.37
CA ARG A 198 10.87 11.30 4.04
C ARG A 198 10.98 10.62 5.41
N ARG A 199 9.90 10.62 6.21
CA ARG A 199 9.87 9.93 7.50
C ARG A 199 10.08 8.42 7.34
N ALA A 200 9.44 7.76 6.37
CA ALA A 200 9.65 6.33 6.12
C ALA A 200 11.13 6.01 5.79
N GLY A 201 11.77 6.83 4.95
CA GLY A 201 13.20 6.70 4.67
C GLY A 201 14.07 6.92 5.90
N ALA A 202 13.80 7.98 6.67
CA ALA A 202 14.53 8.30 7.89
C ALA A 202 14.38 7.22 8.98
N ALA A 203 13.20 6.59 9.08
CA ALA A 203 12.93 5.49 9.99
C ALA A 203 13.84 4.31 9.70
N LEU A 204 13.94 3.91 8.42
CA LEU A 204 14.83 2.85 8.00
C LEU A 204 16.30 3.22 8.22
N ASP A 205 16.69 4.44 7.88
CA ASP A 205 18.06 4.93 8.03
C ASP A 205 18.48 4.99 9.51
N ALA A 206 17.53 5.18 10.44
CA ALA A 206 17.76 5.16 11.89
C ALA A 206 17.92 3.76 12.49
N LEU A 207 17.51 2.70 11.79
CA LEU A 207 17.75 1.33 12.25
C LEU A 207 19.26 1.01 12.24
N PRO A 208 19.74 0.18 13.19
CA PRO A 208 21.13 -0.30 13.23
C PRO A 208 21.63 -0.85 11.88
N ALA A 209 22.94 -0.74 11.64
CA ALA A 209 23.56 -1.31 10.44
C ALA A 209 23.60 -2.85 10.47
N ASN A 210 23.70 -3.45 11.65
CA ASN A 210 23.61 -4.89 11.82
C ASN A 210 22.17 -5.36 11.65
N VAL A 211 21.94 -6.32 10.74
CA VAL A 211 20.60 -6.81 10.36
C VAL A 211 19.86 -7.43 11.55
N ASP A 212 20.55 -8.17 12.43
CA ASP A 212 19.91 -8.81 13.59
C ASP A 212 19.50 -7.80 14.67
N GLU A 213 20.29 -6.75 14.88
CA GLU A 213 19.95 -5.63 15.74
C GLU A 213 18.81 -4.80 15.16
N ALA A 214 18.84 -4.53 13.85
CA ALA A 214 17.77 -3.84 13.15
C ALA A 214 16.45 -4.61 13.20
N ALA A 215 16.51 -5.94 13.07
CA ALA A 215 15.34 -6.82 13.19
C ALA A 215 14.70 -6.73 14.58
N ARG A 216 15.50 -6.73 15.64
CA ARG A 216 15.02 -6.51 17.01
C ARG A 216 14.39 -5.13 17.18
N ALA A 217 15.06 -4.09 16.71
CA ALA A 217 14.57 -2.72 16.78
C ALA A 217 13.26 -2.53 16.00
N LEU A 218 13.16 -3.10 14.80
CA LEU A 218 11.94 -3.09 13.99
C LEU A 218 10.79 -3.78 14.72
N ARG A 219 11.00 -4.97 15.30
CA ARG A 219 9.96 -5.67 16.07
C ARG A 219 9.41 -4.85 17.24
N THR A 220 10.29 -4.13 17.95
CA THR A 220 9.85 -3.21 19.00
C THR A 220 9.07 -2.04 18.42
N ALA A 221 9.58 -1.40 17.36
CA ALA A 221 8.96 -0.22 16.76
C ALA A 221 7.59 -0.50 16.12
N VAL A 222 7.35 -1.72 15.61
CA VAL A 222 6.02 -2.09 15.08
C VAL A 222 5.00 -2.35 16.20
N ALA A 223 5.44 -2.80 17.37
CA ALA A 223 4.56 -3.21 18.46
C ALA A 223 4.30 -2.12 19.50
N GLU A 224 5.25 -1.20 19.68
CA GLU A 224 5.22 -0.18 20.72
C GLU A 224 5.38 1.22 20.11
N PRO A 225 4.67 2.25 20.63
CA PRO A 225 4.90 3.62 20.20
C PRO A 225 6.36 4.03 20.39
N ALA A 226 7.00 4.45 19.31
CA ALA A 226 8.38 4.92 19.31
C ALA A 226 8.44 6.44 19.07
N ALA A 227 9.58 7.06 19.38
CA ALA A 227 9.84 8.45 19.00
C ALA A 227 10.18 8.54 17.50
N GLU A 228 9.97 9.73 16.92
CA GLU A 228 10.41 10.01 15.55
C GLU A 228 11.92 9.73 15.38
N PRO A 229 12.36 9.09 14.27
CA PRO A 229 11.55 8.70 13.11
C PRO A 229 11.00 7.26 13.16
N LEU A 230 11.25 6.50 14.24
CA LEU A 230 10.88 5.07 14.31
C LEU A 230 9.38 4.84 14.47
N ASP A 231 8.63 5.87 14.86
CA ASP A 231 7.16 5.88 14.89
C ASP A 231 6.53 5.51 13.54
N ALA A 232 7.24 5.75 12.42
CA ALA A 232 6.77 5.38 11.09
C ALA A 232 6.57 3.87 10.87
N PHE A 233 7.13 3.02 11.75
CA PHE A 233 6.92 1.57 11.72
C PHE A 233 5.74 1.11 12.58
N HIS A 234 5.22 1.97 13.45
CA HIS A 234 4.23 1.57 14.45
C HIS A 234 2.95 1.04 13.80
N GLY A 235 2.52 -0.13 14.25
CA GLY A 235 1.33 -0.82 13.78
C GLY A 235 1.45 -1.50 12.40
N LEU A 236 2.63 -1.50 11.78
CA LEU A 236 2.90 -2.42 10.66
C LEU A 236 2.86 -3.86 11.16
N ARG A 237 2.38 -4.78 10.31
CA ARG A 237 2.32 -6.20 10.66
C ARG A 237 3.41 -6.99 9.94
N LEU A 238 4.11 -7.83 10.70
CA LEU A 238 5.18 -8.73 10.21
C LEU A 238 4.72 -10.19 10.19
N ASP A 239 3.45 -10.39 9.86
CA ASP A 239 2.76 -11.68 9.73
C ASP A 239 1.89 -11.69 8.47
N ASN A 240 1.21 -12.80 8.19
CA ASN A 240 0.39 -12.97 6.99
C ASN A 240 -0.83 -12.03 6.89
N ASP A 241 -1.11 -11.20 7.90
CA ASP A 241 -2.16 -10.18 7.83
C ASP A 241 -1.61 -8.82 7.34
N PHE A 242 -0.35 -8.74 6.87
CA PHE A 242 0.35 -7.49 6.51
C PHE A 242 -0.42 -6.49 5.63
N ASP A 243 -1.40 -6.94 4.85
CA ASP A 243 -2.21 -6.12 3.94
C ASP A 243 -3.73 -6.37 4.06
N SER A 244 -4.19 -6.98 5.15
CA SER A 244 -5.59 -7.38 5.39
C SER A 244 -6.57 -6.22 5.68
N THR A 245 -6.43 -5.07 5.01
CA THR A 245 -7.23 -3.83 5.24
C THR A 245 -8.72 -4.03 5.01
N ARG A 246 -9.12 -4.82 4.01
CA ARG A 246 -10.54 -5.11 3.71
C ARG A 246 -11.28 -5.80 4.85
N SER A 247 -10.55 -6.60 5.65
CA SER A 247 -11.11 -7.29 6.81
C SER A 247 -11.08 -6.44 8.08
N GLY A 248 -10.40 -5.29 8.05
CA GLY A 248 -10.11 -4.47 9.23
C GLY A 248 -9.01 -5.04 10.14
N ALA A 249 -8.38 -6.16 9.79
CA ALA A 249 -7.30 -6.77 10.59
C ALA A 249 -6.00 -5.94 10.58
N THR A 250 -5.89 -4.98 9.65
CA THR A 250 -4.70 -4.15 9.44
C THR A 250 -5.11 -2.72 9.15
N GLU A 251 -4.62 -1.80 9.97
CA GLU A 251 -4.82 -0.36 9.80
C GLU A 251 -3.70 0.27 8.96
N HIS A 252 -2.47 -0.26 9.06
CA HIS A 252 -1.29 0.26 8.37
C HIS A 252 -0.71 -0.81 7.42
N PRO A 253 -1.15 -0.85 6.14
CA PRO A 253 -0.70 -1.85 5.18
C PRO A 253 0.76 -1.66 4.78
N LEU A 254 1.45 -2.77 4.50
CA LEU A 254 2.76 -2.75 3.85
C LEU A 254 2.65 -2.35 2.38
N GLY A 255 1.62 -2.82 1.66
CA GLY A 255 1.42 -2.57 0.23
C GLY A 255 2.30 -3.45 -0.65
N LEU A 256 2.27 -4.77 -0.44
CA LEU A 256 3.07 -5.76 -1.19
C LEU A 256 2.30 -6.38 -2.37
N TYR A 257 1.23 -5.73 -2.83
CA TYR A 257 0.52 -6.11 -4.05
C TYR A 257 1.06 -5.31 -5.23
N TRP A 258 1.44 -5.96 -6.33
CA TRP A 258 2.06 -5.32 -7.50
C TRP A 258 1.36 -5.73 -8.79
N SER A 259 1.21 -4.79 -9.71
CA SER A 259 0.57 -4.98 -11.01
C SER A 259 1.01 -3.88 -11.96
N ASP A 260 1.41 -4.24 -13.18
CA ASP A 260 1.70 -3.28 -14.24
C ASP A 260 0.43 -2.77 -14.94
N VAL A 261 -0.69 -3.46 -14.74
CA VAL A 261 -2.03 -3.04 -15.16
C VAL A 261 -2.72 -2.33 -14.01
N LEU A 262 -3.01 -1.04 -14.19
CA LEU A 262 -3.67 -0.17 -13.21
C LEU A 262 -5.01 0.33 -13.76
N TYR A 263 -5.89 0.78 -12.86
CA TYR A 263 -7.18 1.37 -13.22
C TYR A 263 -7.00 2.67 -14.04
N PHE A 264 -5.98 3.47 -13.72
CA PHE A 264 -5.55 4.59 -14.56
C PHE A 264 -4.27 4.21 -15.31
N GLU A 265 -4.39 3.98 -16.61
CA GLU A 265 -3.23 3.87 -17.49
C GLU A 265 -2.78 5.27 -17.93
N LEU A 266 -1.48 5.52 -17.86
CA LEU A 266 -0.90 6.78 -18.32
C LEU A 266 -0.33 6.61 -19.73
N PHE A 267 -0.52 7.63 -20.56
CA PHE A 267 0.13 7.68 -21.86
C PHE A 267 1.59 8.10 -21.72
N ASN A 268 2.48 7.30 -22.31
CA ASN A 268 3.83 7.75 -22.63
C ASN A 268 3.78 8.85 -23.72
N ARG A 269 4.92 9.46 -24.01
CA ARG A 269 5.03 10.58 -24.96
C ARG A 269 4.44 10.25 -26.32
N SER A 270 4.84 9.12 -26.90
CA SER A 270 4.37 8.71 -28.22
C SER A 270 2.84 8.48 -28.27
N GLN A 271 2.29 7.88 -27.21
CA GLN A 271 0.84 7.64 -27.08
C GLN A 271 0.08 8.95 -26.90
N PHE A 272 0.59 9.87 -26.09
CA PHE A 272 -0.02 11.17 -25.85
C PHE A 272 -0.03 12.04 -27.11
N GLU A 273 1.07 12.10 -27.85
CA GLU A 273 1.15 12.81 -29.13
C GLU A 273 0.26 12.18 -30.21
N ALA A 274 0.08 10.86 -30.20
CA ALA A 274 -0.87 10.19 -31.07
C ALA A 274 -2.31 10.55 -30.71
N HIS A 275 -2.63 10.61 -29.41
CA HIS A 275 -3.95 10.99 -28.90
C HIS A 275 -4.32 12.44 -29.29
N LEU A 276 -3.40 13.40 -29.13
CA LEU A 276 -3.61 14.80 -29.50
C LEU A 276 -3.84 15.03 -31.01
N ARG A 277 -3.43 14.09 -31.86
CA ARG A 277 -3.68 14.18 -33.32
C ARG A 277 -5.04 13.61 -33.74
N GLN A 278 -5.70 12.87 -32.85
CA GLN A 278 -6.99 12.22 -33.12
C GLN A 278 -8.19 12.98 -32.55
N GLY A 279 -7.96 13.86 -31.56
CA GLY A 279 -8.95 14.81 -31.03
C GLY A 279 -8.86 16.18 -31.70
#